data_AF-A0A8C9L529-F1
#
_entry.id   AF-A0A8C9L529-F1
#
_cell.length_a   1.000
_cell.length_b   1.000
_cell.length_c   1.000
_cell.angle_alpha   90.00
_cell.angle_beta   90.00
_cell.angle_gamma   90.00
#
_symmetry.space_group_name_H-M   'P 1'
#
loop_
_entity.id
_entity.type
_entity.pdbx_description
1 polymer ?
#
loop_
_entity_poly.entity_id
_entity_poly.type
_entity_poly.pdbx_seq_one_letter_code
_entity_poly.pdbx_strand_id
1 'polypeptide(L)' 'KSDPPPLKGGGAAPFVEILEQPKQRGMRFRYKCEGRSAGSIPGEHSTESTKTHPTIRVSAPCPPSPPRHLRECPSASQ' A
#
# COMPACT_ATOMS: atom_id res chain seq x y z
N LYS A 1 9.31 -24.03 -6.95
CA LYS A 1 9.08 -23.56 -5.56
C LYS A 1 7.57 -23.41 -5.44
N SER A 2 6.93 -24.36 -4.76
CA SER A 2 5.48 -24.61 -4.80
C SER A 2 4.67 -23.40 -4.31
N ASP A 3 3.65 -23.02 -5.09
CA ASP A 3 2.66 -22.02 -4.70
C ASP A 3 1.94 -22.42 -3.39
N PRO A 4 1.60 -21.46 -2.51
CA PRO A 4 0.86 -21.77 -1.29
C PRO A 4 -0.58 -22.20 -1.61
N PRO A 5 -1.19 -23.10 -0.81
CA PRO A 5 -2.53 -23.62 -1.06
C PRO A 5 -3.60 -22.50 -0.96
N PRO A 6 -4.70 -22.59 -1.73
CA PRO A 6 -5.75 -21.58 -1.71
C PRO A 6 -6.48 -21.61 -0.36
N LEU A 7 -6.48 -20.46 0.33
CA LEU A 7 -7.22 -20.25 1.57
C LEU A 7 -8.72 -20.34 1.29
N LYS A 8 -9.37 -21.37 1.84
CA LYS A 8 -10.82 -21.60 1.76
C LYS A 8 -11.54 -20.64 2.72
N GLY A 9 -12.24 -19.65 2.18
CA GLY A 9 -13.20 -18.83 2.93
C GLY A 9 -13.29 -17.37 2.47
N GLY A 10 -14.00 -17.10 1.37
CA GLY A 10 -14.83 -15.90 1.09
C GLY A 10 -14.26 -14.47 1.17
N GLY A 11 -13.04 -14.25 1.63
CA GLY A 11 -12.40 -12.94 1.70
C GLY A 11 -10.88 -13.11 1.73
N ALA A 12 -10.18 -12.52 0.77
CA ALA A 12 -8.72 -12.58 0.71
C ALA A 12 -8.12 -12.03 2.02
N ALA A 13 -7.19 -12.74 2.64
CA ALA A 13 -6.51 -12.23 3.84
C ALA A 13 -5.83 -10.87 3.53
N PRO A 14 -5.77 -9.93 4.48
CA PRO A 14 -5.11 -8.67 4.25
C PRO A 14 -3.64 -8.91 3.86
N PHE A 15 -3.18 -8.20 2.84
CA PHE A 15 -1.81 -8.28 2.35
C PHE A 15 -1.25 -6.91 1.99
N VAL A 16 0.06 -6.84 1.86
CA VAL A 16 0.78 -5.65 1.42
C VAL A 16 1.39 -5.92 0.06
N GLU A 17 1.22 -4.98 -0.86
CA GLU A 17 1.82 -4.99 -2.18
C GLU A 17 2.84 -3.85 -2.27
N ILE A 18 4.03 -4.15 -2.76
CA ILE A 18 5.03 -3.13 -3.06
C ILE A 18 4.69 -2.56 -4.43
N LEU A 19 4.33 -1.27 -4.47
CA LEU A 19 4.02 -0.57 -5.73
C LEU A 19 5.29 -0.02 -6.38
N GLU A 20 6.25 0.42 -5.57
CA GLU A 20 7.55 0.89 -6.04
C GLU A 20 8.65 0.49 -5.06
N GLN A 21 9.68 -0.17 -5.56
CA GLN A 21 10.84 -0.58 -4.78
C GLN A 21 11.75 0.63 -4.47
N PRO A 22 12.54 0.59 -3.39
CA PRO A 22 13.65 1.52 -3.22
C PRO A 22 14.69 1.32 -4.31
N LYS A 23 15.30 2.42 -4.76
CA LYS A 23 16.42 2.34 -5.69
C LYS A 23 17.57 1.56 -5.07
N GLN A 24 18.06 0.56 -5.79
CA GLN A 24 19.08 -0.37 -5.28
C GLN A 24 20.41 0.33 -4.93
N ARG A 25 20.73 1.45 -5.58
CA ARG A 25 21.98 2.18 -5.46
C ARG A 25 21.75 3.69 -5.55
N GLY A 26 22.77 4.46 -5.13
CA GLY A 26 22.78 5.92 -5.26
C GLY A 26 22.45 6.68 -3.97
N MET A 27 22.16 5.98 -2.87
CA MET A 27 22.07 6.58 -1.54
C MET A 27 23.28 6.22 -0.68
N ARG A 28 23.75 7.18 0.11
CA ARG A 28 24.84 7.00 1.07
C ARG A 28 24.29 6.97 2.50
N PHE A 29 24.55 5.89 3.22
CA PHE A 29 24.35 5.86 4.67
C PHE A 29 25.30 6.86 5.35
N ARG A 30 24.82 7.53 6.39
CA ARG A 30 25.57 8.58 7.08
C ARG A 30 25.76 8.23 8.55
N TYR A 31 26.92 8.59 9.09
CA TYR A 31 27.18 8.45 10.52
C TYR A 31 26.45 9.52 11.31
N LYS A 32 26.08 9.19 12.55
CA LYS A 32 25.43 10.13 13.47
C LYS A 32 26.24 11.41 13.69
N CYS A 33 27.58 11.33 13.69
CA CYS A 33 28.47 12.48 13.92
C CYS A 33 28.52 13.50 12.76
N GLU A 34 28.00 13.19 11.57
CA GLU A 34 28.01 14.13 10.43
C GLU A 34 27.02 15.30 10.58
N GLY A 35 26.10 15.22 11.56
CA GLY A 35 25.19 16.32 11.89
C GLY A 35 24.15 16.67 10.81
N ARG A 36 23.91 15.80 9.83
CA ARG A 36 22.92 15.99 8.75
C ARG A 36 22.05 14.74 8.58
N SER A 37 20.75 14.93 8.32
CA SER A 37 19.88 13.82 7.92
C SER A 37 20.27 13.29 6.55
N ALA A 38 19.99 12.01 6.28
CA ALA A 38 20.38 11.35 5.03
C ALA A 38 19.52 11.74 3.82
N GLY A 39 18.39 12.44 4.03
CA GLY A 39 17.35 12.62 3.03
C GLY A 39 16.44 11.38 2.89
N SER A 40 15.55 11.40 1.91
CA SER A 40 14.63 10.28 1.61
C SER A 40 15.21 9.31 0.58
N ILE A 41 15.03 7.99 0.79
CA ILE A 41 15.41 6.95 -0.17
C ILE A 41 14.59 7.19 -1.47
N PRO A 42 15.22 7.30 -2.65
CA PRO A 42 14.48 7.42 -3.90
C PRO A 42 13.85 6.09 -4.29
N GLY A 43 12.73 6.15 -5.01
CA GLY A 43 12.13 5.00 -5.67
C GLY A 43 12.96 4.51 -6.84
N GLU A 44 12.75 3.25 -7.23
CA GLU A 44 13.45 2.58 -8.33
C GLU A 44 13.32 3.36 -9.65
N HIS A 45 12.16 3.97 -9.89
CA HIS A 45 11.86 4.74 -11.10
C HIS A 45 12.23 6.22 -11.00
N SER A 46 12.81 6.66 -9.87
CA SER A 46 13.19 8.05 -9.68
C SER A 46 14.27 8.42 -10.69
N THR A 47 14.05 9.52 -11.42
CA THR A 47 15.01 10.14 -12.33
C THR A 47 15.55 11.44 -11.73
N GLU A 48 16.47 12.10 -12.44
CA GLU A 48 17.00 13.40 -12.02
C GLU A 48 15.92 14.49 -12.03
N SER A 49 15.04 14.47 -13.02
CA SER A 49 13.94 15.44 -13.17
C SER A 49 12.69 15.07 -12.38
N THR A 50 12.45 13.77 -12.14
CA THR A 50 11.23 13.28 -11.50
C THR A 50 11.57 12.42 -10.30
N LYS A 51 11.32 12.95 -9.11
CA LYS A 51 11.56 12.23 -7.85
C LYS A 51 10.36 11.38 -7.48
N THR A 52 10.61 10.09 -7.30
CA THR A 52 9.64 9.12 -6.78
C THR A 52 10.19 8.48 -5.51
N HIS A 53 9.34 7.73 -4.80
CA HIS A 53 9.67 7.18 -3.48
C HIS A 53 9.20 5.73 -3.35
N PRO A 54 9.86 4.93 -2.50
CA PRO A 54 9.40 3.59 -2.18
C PRO A 54 7.95 3.66 -1.68
N THR A 55 7.07 2.87 -2.27
CA THR A 55 5.63 2.95 -2.02
C THR A 55 5.05 1.55 -1.85
N ILE A 56 4.15 1.39 -0.88
CA ILE A 56 3.39 0.18 -0.65
C ILE A 56 1.89 0.47 -0.65
N ARG A 57 1.09 -0.56 -0.93
CA ARG A 57 -0.37 -0.56 -0.80
C ARG A 57 -0.78 -1.63 0.19
N VAL A 58 -1.57 -1.25 1.19
CA VAL A 58 -2.24 -2.22 2.07
C VAL A 58 -3.57 -2.59 1.42
N SER A 59 -3.75 -3.86 1.08
CA SER A 59 -5.01 -4.39 0.58
C SER A 59 -5.66 -5.20 1.69
N ALA A 60 -6.75 -4.69 2.25
CA ALA A 60 -7.63 -5.45 3.13
C ALA A 60 -8.80 -6.00 2.29
N PRO A 61 -9.32 -7.19 2.62
CA PRO A 61 -10.58 -7.65 2.04
C PRO A 61 -11.66 -6.61 2.26
N CYS A 62 -12.42 -6.31 1.20
CA CYS A 62 -13.59 -5.45 1.29
C CYS A 62 -14.50 -6.00 2.42
N PRO A 63 -14.88 -5.19 3.42
CA PRO A 63 -15.87 -5.63 4.40
C PRO A 63 -17.12 -6.07 3.62
N PRO A 64 -17.83 -7.12 4.06
CA PRO A 64 -19.03 -7.57 3.38
C PRO A 64 -19.95 -6.36 3.21
N SER A 65 -20.30 -6.05 1.96
CA SER A 65 -21.23 -4.97 1.67
C SER A 65 -22.52 -5.23 2.45
N PRO A 66 -23.09 -4.21 3.12
CA PRO A 66 -24.36 -4.41 3.80
C PRO A 66 -25.37 -4.93 2.77
N PRO A 67 -26.25 -5.87 3.15
CA PRO A 67 -27.24 -6.42 2.23
C PRO A 67 -28.02 -5.28 1.57
N ARG A 68 -28.24 -5.37 0.25
CA ARG A 68 -28.93 -4.36 -0.58
C ARG A 68 -30.44 -4.20 -0.24
N HIS A 69 -30.86 -4.41 1.01
CA HIS A 69 -32.24 -4.33 1.48
C HIS A 69 -32.42 -3.39 2.68
N LEU A 70 -31.55 -2.39 2.86
CA LEU A 70 -31.97 -1.10 3.43
C LEU A 70 -32.03 -0.03 2.34
N ARG A 71 -32.82 -0.31 1.30
CA ARG A 71 -33.59 0.74 0.62
C ARG A 71 -35.04 0.40 0.86
N GLU A 72 -35.63 1.00 1.88
CA GLU A 72 -37.04 1.42 1.90
C GLU A 72 -37.33 2.11 3.24
N CYS A 73 -37.39 3.44 3.22
CA CYS A 73 -38.40 4.20 3.95
C CYS A 73 -39.01 5.16 2.93
N PRO A 74 -40.03 4.75 2.15
CA PRO A 74 -40.82 5.71 1.40
C PRO A 74 -41.67 6.50 2.40
N SER A 75 -41.62 7.83 2.27
CA SER A 75 -42.54 8.82 2.84
C SER A 75 -42.83 8.75 4.35
N ALA A 76 -42.11 9.55 5.14
CA ALA A 76 -42.77 10.33 6.18
C ALA A 76 -43.23 11.65 5.53
N SER A 77 -44.44 11.63 4.97
CA SER A 77 -45.18 12.86 4.77
C SER A 77 -45.64 13.31 6.14
N GLN A 78 -45.09 14.43 6.62
CA GLN A 78 -45.77 15.45 7.40
C GLN A 78 -44.98 16.74 7.29
#